data_AF-A0A813IG60-F1
#
_entry.id   AF-A0A813IG60-F1
#
_cell.length_a   1.000
_cell.length_b   1.000
_cell.length_c   1.000
_cell.angle_alpha   90.00
_cell.angle_beta   90.00
_cell.angle_gamma   90.00
#
_symmetry.space_group_name_H-M   'P 1'
#
loop_
_entity.id
_entity.type
_entity.pdbx_description
1 polymer ?
#
loop_
_entity_poly.entity_id
_entity_poly.type
_entity_poly.pdbx_seq_one_letter_code
_entity_poly.pdbx_strand_id
1 'polypeptide(L)'
;MERRFGAAYSYDENPRAKIFRRDAPKATDAEGLRRLLRYNNWEHDPLSAAGYAGPDEPRSSENAIAARYDLLPRNSTQRRSAFGNTDAKLCSAEECLALRFQAVSGPTADQQPAFAWEGEWAASPHFGQPGVFNFDWRTFAAEGKAALYGLNPNSKLSTSQGYCWLCWDRGWRVECFFAPTERFDGGGSGNFDSSEDDGGVCLKRAQTALRQAAQHACPGKQDCEFHPGL
;
A
#
# COMPACT_ATOMS: atom_id res chain seq x y z
N MET A 1 -2.20 26.02 19.01
CA MET A 1 -3.54 25.76 18.45
C MET A 1 -4.57 25.62 19.55
N GLU A 2 -4.34 24.76 20.55
CA GLU A 2 -5.23 24.58 21.71
C GLU A 2 -5.64 25.89 22.41
N ARG A 3 -4.69 26.79 22.73
CA ARG A 3 -5.04 28.11 23.31
C ARG A 3 -5.98 28.97 22.45
N ARG A 4 -5.96 28.78 21.13
CA ARG A 4 -6.71 29.61 20.16
C ARG A 4 -8.04 28.96 19.76
N PHE A 5 -8.11 27.63 19.75
CA PHE A 5 -9.21 26.88 19.16
C PHE A 5 -9.75 25.77 20.10
N GLY A 6 -9.31 25.75 21.34
CA GLY A 6 -9.87 24.89 22.40
C GLY A 6 -9.49 23.42 22.32
N ALA A 7 -10.33 22.62 22.99
CA ALA A 7 -10.13 21.20 23.29
C ALA A 7 -9.91 20.31 22.05
N ALA A 8 -10.45 20.69 20.89
CA ALA A 8 -10.25 19.95 19.64
C ALA A 8 -8.78 19.78 19.23
N TYR A 9 -7.93 20.73 19.65
CA TYR A 9 -6.50 20.71 19.39
C TYR A 9 -5.68 20.25 20.61
N SER A 10 -6.36 19.86 21.69
CA SER A 10 -5.73 19.29 22.87
C SER A 10 -5.32 17.85 22.60
N TYR A 11 -4.22 17.42 23.19
CA TYR A 11 -3.79 16.02 23.15
C TYR A 11 -4.84 15.11 23.79
N ASP A 12 -5.35 15.49 24.95
CA ASP A 12 -6.24 14.65 25.76
C ASP A 12 -7.73 14.91 25.50
N GLU A 13 -8.08 16.12 25.08
CA GLU A 13 -9.48 16.55 25.08
C GLU A 13 -10.15 16.56 23.69
N ASN A 14 -9.40 16.22 22.64
CA ASN A 14 -9.97 16.09 21.31
C ASN A 14 -10.92 14.88 21.21
N PRO A 15 -11.87 14.88 20.25
CA PRO A 15 -12.85 13.80 20.09
C PRO A 15 -12.23 12.40 20.03
N ARG A 16 -11.17 12.22 19.25
CA ARG A 16 -10.53 10.91 19.08
C ARG A 16 -9.86 10.43 20.35
N ALA A 17 -9.20 11.31 21.10
CA ALA A 17 -8.63 10.97 22.40
C ALA A 17 -9.70 10.52 23.39
N LYS A 18 -10.85 11.21 23.44
CA LYS A 18 -11.99 10.84 24.27
C LYS A 18 -12.61 9.50 23.87
N ILE A 19 -12.77 9.26 22.56
CA ILE A 19 -13.29 7.99 22.04
C ILE A 19 -12.32 6.84 22.38
N PHE A 20 -11.02 7.02 22.17
CA PHE A 20 -10.02 6.02 22.56
C PHE A 20 -10.05 5.75 24.06
N ARG A 21 -10.10 6.79 24.91
CA ARG A 21 -10.20 6.64 26.37
C ARG A 21 -11.43 5.83 26.79
N ARG A 22 -12.57 6.02 26.10
CA ARG A 22 -13.84 5.32 26.38
C ARG A 22 -13.84 3.87 25.88
N ASP A 23 -13.29 3.63 24.68
CA ASP A 23 -13.57 2.39 23.93
C ASP A 23 -12.37 1.48 23.73
N ALA A 24 -11.12 1.99 23.81
CA ALA A 24 -9.93 1.14 23.68
C ALA A 24 -9.89 0.00 24.72
N PRO A 25 -10.28 0.18 26.00
CA PRO A 25 -10.33 -0.92 26.96
C PRO A 25 -11.33 -2.02 26.63
N LYS A 26 -12.31 -1.76 25.74
CA LYS A 26 -13.32 -2.74 25.32
C LYS A 26 -12.85 -3.60 24.14
N ALA A 27 -11.80 -3.20 23.45
CA ALA A 27 -11.23 -3.91 22.31
C ALA A 27 -10.27 -5.01 22.77
N THR A 28 -10.82 -6.07 23.38
CA THR A 28 -10.05 -7.17 23.98
C THR A 28 -9.66 -8.28 23.01
N ASP A 29 -10.17 -8.24 21.78
CA ASP A 29 -9.89 -9.21 20.73
C ASP A 29 -9.76 -8.52 19.35
N ALA A 30 -9.39 -9.30 18.33
CA ALA A 30 -9.22 -8.80 16.98
C ALA A 30 -10.51 -8.20 16.40
N GLU A 31 -11.70 -8.71 16.76
CA GLU A 31 -12.96 -8.17 16.27
C GLU A 31 -13.29 -6.82 16.91
N GLY A 32 -13.09 -6.69 18.22
CA GLY A 32 -13.19 -5.44 18.97
C GLY A 32 -12.26 -4.38 18.43
N LEU A 33 -11.01 -4.75 18.10
CA LEU A 33 -10.05 -3.81 17.52
C LEU A 33 -10.41 -3.41 16.08
N ARG A 34 -10.91 -4.35 15.26
CA ARG A 34 -11.45 -4.04 13.92
C ARG A 34 -12.60 -3.03 14.00
N ARG A 35 -13.56 -3.25 14.90
CA ARG A 35 -14.69 -2.32 15.14
C ARG A 35 -14.20 -0.95 15.62
N LEU A 36 -13.22 -0.91 16.54
CA LEU A 36 -12.66 0.34 17.04
C LEU A 36 -11.97 1.16 15.92
N LEU A 37 -11.13 0.51 15.12
CA LEU A 37 -10.42 1.17 14.01
C LEU A 37 -11.37 1.69 12.92
N ARG A 38 -12.55 1.08 12.77
CA ARG A 38 -13.59 1.44 11.79
C ARG A 38 -14.71 2.29 12.40
N TYR A 39 -14.62 2.65 13.67
CA TYR A 39 -15.69 3.30 14.40
C TYR A 39 -16.01 4.69 13.85
N ASN A 40 -17.26 4.87 13.43
CA ASN A 40 -17.85 6.17 13.13
C ASN A 40 -19.37 6.12 13.32
N ASN A 41 -19.83 6.51 14.50
CA ASN A 41 -21.24 6.66 14.83
C ASN A 41 -21.61 8.12 15.05
N TRP A 42 -21.09 9.02 14.22
CA TRP A 42 -21.11 10.46 14.50
C TRP A 42 -22.50 11.04 14.70
N GLU A 43 -23.54 10.49 14.07
CA GLU A 43 -24.93 10.96 14.22
C GLU A 43 -25.46 10.78 15.64
N HIS A 44 -24.94 9.80 16.39
CA HIS A 44 -25.43 9.41 17.71
C HIS A 44 -24.39 9.53 18.83
N ASP A 45 -23.10 9.57 18.51
CA ASP A 45 -22.04 9.68 19.52
C ASP A 45 -21.92 11.12 20.04
N PRO A 46 -22.13 11.37 21.35
CA PRO A 46 -21.95 12.70 21.92
C PRO A 46 -20.51 13.21 21.80
N LEU A 47 -19.51 12.33 21.71
CA LEU A 47 -18.11 12.73 21.55
C LEU A 47 -17.81 13.26 20.15
N SER A 48 -18.67 13.00 19.17
CA SER A 48 -18.53 13.54 17.81
C SER A 48 -18.97 15.01 17.68
N ALA A 49 -19.54 15.59 18.73
CA ALA A 49 -19.83 17.03 18.83
C ALA A 49 -18.65 17.86 19.39
N ALA A 50 -17.65 17.24 20.03
CA ALA A 50 -16.61 17.97 20.77
C ALA A 50 -15.45 18.48 19.89
N GLY A 51 -15.77 19.09 18.74
CA GLY A 51 -14.79 19.49 17.72
C GLY A 51 -14.24 20.93 17.89
N TYR A 52 -13.82 21.50 16.77
CA TYR A 52 -13.10 22.78 16.65
C TYR A 52 -13.88 24.00 17.12
N ALA A 53 -15.22 23.93 17.17
CA ALA A 53 -16.08 25.06 17.53
C ALA A 53 -16.60 25.00 18.98
N GLY A 54 -16.24 23.97 19.76
CA GLY A 54 -16.58 23.86 21.18
C GLY A 54 -17.74 22.88 21.47
N PRO A 55 -18.28 22.87 22.71
CA PRO A 55 -19.28 21.88 23.14
C PRO A 55 -20.66 22.02 22.46
N ASP A 56 -20.96 23.20 21.91
CA ASP A 56 -22.21 23.48 21.18
C ASP A 56 -22.08 23.18 19.67
N GLU A 57 -20.93 22.68 19.22
CA GLU A 57 -20.74 22.31 17.83
C GLU A 57 -21.67 21.15 17.43
N PRO A 58 -22.30 21.20 16.25
CA PRO A 58 -23.05 20.08 15.74
C PRO A 58 -22.17 18.83 15.68
N ARG A 59 -22.77 17.65 15.89
CA ARG A 59 -22.05 16.40 15.65
C ARG A 59 -21.52 16.37 14.23
N SER A 60 -20.33 15.83 14.09
CA SER A 60 -19.61 15.93 12.83
C SER A 60 -18.85 14.63 12.52
N SER A 61 -18.95 14.18 11.27
CA SER A 61 -18.50 12.87 10.79
C SER A 61 -16.98 12.70 10.75
N GLU A 62 -16.23 13.77 10.88
CA GLU A 62 -14.78 13.80 11.08
C GLU A 62 -14.36 13.52 12.52
N ASN A 63 -15.23 13.79 13.50
CA ASN A 63 -14.96 13.61 14.93
C ASN A 63 -15.22 12.15 15.35
N ALA A 64 -14.59 11.22 14.64
CA ALA A 64 -14.65 9.79 14.85
C ALA A 64 -13.26 9.17 14.66
N ILE A 65 -13.08 7.88 14.99
CA ILE A 65 -11.81 7.18 14.72
C ILE A 65 -11.62 7.05 13.20
N ALA A 66 -12.65 6.59 12.50
CA ALA A 66 -12.68 6.49 11.04
C ALA A 66 -13.47 7.66 10.42
N ALA A 67 -12.83 8.83 10.31
CA ALA A 67 -13.44 10.05 9.79
C ALA A 67 -14.09 9.89 8.40
N ARG A 68 -15.21 10.60 8.17
CA ARG A 68 -15.99 10.60 6.91
C ARG A 68 -16.37 12.03 6.50
N TYR A 69 -15.44 12.83 5.95
CA TYR A 69 -15.72 14.22 5.57
C TYR A 69 -16.74 14.33 4.42
N ASP A 70 -16.93 13.25 3.67
CA ASP A 70 -17.93 13.17 2.62
C ASP A 70 -19.36 13.13 3.19
N LEU A 71 -19.53 12.78 4.46
CA LEU A 71 -20.82 12.75 5.16
C LEU A 71 -21.11 13.99 6.01
N LEU A 72 -20.19 14.96 6.02
CA LEU A 72 -20.40 16.23 6.72
C LEU A 72 -21.74 16.86 6.29
N PRO A 73 -22.54 17.44 7.20
CA PRO A 73 -23.74 18.17 6.82
C PRO A 73 -23.43 19.32 5.84
N ARG A 74 -24.35 19.62 4.90
CA ARG A 74 -24.16 20.71 3.91
C ARG A 74 -24.02 22.09 4.55
N ASN A 75 -24.57 22.28 5.74
CA ASN A 75 -24.49 23.50 6.53
C ASN A 75 -23.33 23.48 7.55
N SER A 76 -22.42 22.50 7.49
CA SER A 76 -21.25 22.46 8.36
C SER A 76 -20.33 23.65 8.10
N THR A 77 -19.68 24.13 9.16
CA THR A 77 -18.60 25.13 9.06
C THR A 77 -17.36 24.55 8.39
N GLN A 78 -17.20 23.22 8.42
CA GLN A 78 -16.15 22.50 7.72
C GLN A 78 -16.57 22.19 6.28
N ARG A 79 -15.59 22.22 5.38
CA ARG A 79 -15.82 21.92 3.97
C ARG A 79 -15.95 20.41 3.75
N ARG A 80 -17.11 19.99 3.23
CA ARG A 80 -17.32 18.64 2.71
C ARG A 80 -16.29 18.31 1.64
N SER A 81 -15.74 17.10 1.68
CA SER A 81 -14.77 16.63 0.70
C SER A 81 -14.72 15.11 0.69
N ALA A 82 -14.27 14.51 -0.43
CA ALA A 82 -13.95 13.09 -0.51
C ALA A 82 -12.65 12.79 0.26
N PHE A 83 -12.70 12.92 1.59
CA PHE A 83 -11.58 12.80 2.52
C PHE A 83 -12.01 12.07 3.80
N GLY A 84 -11.05 11.45 4.47
CA GLY A 84 -11.28 10.74 5.72
C GLY A 84 -10.43 9.48 5.84
N ASN A 85 -10.93 8.50 6.58
CA ASN A 85 -10.32 7.19 6.69
C ASN A 85 -10.42 6.45 5.34
N THR A 86 -9.34 5.81 4.91
CA THR A 86 -9.27 5.06 3.64
C THR A 86 -8.89 3.60 3.81
N ASP A 87 -8.50 3.19 5.01
CA ASP A 87 -8.16 1.81 5.35
C ASP A 87 -8.15 1.57 6.86
N ALA A 88 -8.05 0.30 7.25
CA ALA A 88 -7.56 -0.08 8.56
C ALA A 88 -6.66 -1.32 8.43
N LYS A 89 -5.65 -1.41 9.29
CA LYS A 89 -4.67 -2.51 9.33
C LYS A 89 -4.47 -2.99 10.76
N LEU A 90 -4.34 -4.29 10.93
CA LEU A 90 -4.21 -4.98 12.21
C LEU A 90 -3.20 -6.12 12.08
N CYS A 91 -2.25 -6.22 13.01
CA CYS A 91 -1.50 -7.47 13.23
C CYS A 91 -1.37 -7.72 14.74
N SER A 92 -1.64 -8.95 15.15
CA SER A 92 -1.21 -9.48 16.43
C SER A 92 0.30 -9.77 16.40
N ALA A 93 0.93 -9.90 17.57
CA ALA A 93 2.36 -10.22 17.64
C ALA A 93 2.74 -11.48 16.84
N GLU A 94 1.91 -12.52 16.90
CA GLU A 94 2.06 -13.76 16.12
C GLU A 94 1.98 -13.48 14.61
N GLU A 95 1.01 -12.68 14.18
CA GLU A 95 0.87 -12.31 12.77
C GLU A 95 2.05 -11.49 12.27
N CYS A 96 2.52 -10.50 13.05
CA CYS A 96 3.67 -9.70 12.64
C CYS A 96 4.95 -10.58 12.51
N LEU A 97 5.14 -11.58 13.40
CA LEU A 97 6.23 -12.58 13.30
C LEU A 97 6.10 -13.47 12.05
N ALA A 98 4.87 -13.81 11.68
CA ALA A 98 4.55 -14.59 10.49
C ALA A 98 4.51 -13.76 9.19
N LEU A 99 4.88 -12.47 9.23
CA LEU A 99 4.73 -11.52 8.12
C LEU A 99 3.31 -11.52 7.55
N ARG A 100 2.33 -11.54 8.45
CA ARG A 100 0.90 -11.54 8.19
C ARG A 100 0.26 -10.31 8.83
N PHE A 101 -0.77 -9.78 8.19
CA PHE A 101 -1.62 -8.75 8.76
C PHE A 101 -3.02 -8.84 8.16
N GLN A 102 -3.99 -8.27 8.83
CA GLN A 102 -5.34 -8.10 8.34
C GLN A 102 -5.53 -6.66 7.92
N ALA A 103 -6.22 -6.42 6.81
CA ALA A 103 -6.56 -5.08 6.37
C ALA A 103 -7.92 -5.02 5.69
N VAL A 104 -8.54 -3.85 5.76
CA VAL A 104 -9.72 -3.48 4.99
C VAL A 104 -9.42 -2.19 4.26
N SER A 105 -9.84 -2.10 3.00
CA SER A 105 -9.66 -0.92 2.15
C SER A 105 -10.97 -0.13 2.02
N GLY A 106 -10.86 1.18 1.93
CA GLY A 106 -11.95 2.12 1.76
C GLY A 106 -12.41 2.80 3.04
N PRO A 107 -13.27 3.83 2.95
CA PRO A 107 -13.91 4.46 4.10
C PRO A 107 -14.79 3.51 4.90
N THR A 108 -15.08 3.83 6.16
CA THR A 108 -15.94 2.99 7.02
C THR A 108 -17.36 2.88 6.50
N ALA A 109 -17.87 1.66 6.43
CA ALA A 109 -19.25 1.33 6.08
C ALA A 109 -19.97 0.56 7.22
N ASP A 110 -19.32 0.41 8.39
CA ASP A 110 -19.81 -0.40 9.50
C ASP A 110 -21.09 0.21 10.12
N GLN A 111 -21.14 1.54 10.21
CA GLN A 111 -22.23 2.32 10.80
C GLN A 111 -22.67 3.47 9.89
N GLN A 112 -22.12 3.53 8.68
CA GLN A 112 -22.26 4.62 7.73
C GLN A 112 -22.53 4.03 6.35
N PRO A 113 -23.18 4.76 5.42
CA PRO A 113 -23.32 4.27 4.05
C PRO A 113 -21.95 4.08 3.40
N ALA A 114 -21.82 3.02 2.60
CA ALA A 114 -20.62 2.77 1.81
C ALA A 114 -20.31 3.99 0.92
N PHE A 115 -19.03 4.37 0.87
CA PHE A 115 -18.60 5.46 0.01
C PHE A 115 -18.63 5.03 -1.46
N ALA A 116 -19.14 5.89 -2.32
CA ALA A 116 -19.17 5.70 -3.76
C ALA A 116 -18.68 6.97 -4.48
N TRP A 117 -17.94 6.78 -5.57
CA TRP A 117 -17.55 7.86 -6.49
C TRP A 117 -18.73 8.28 -7.38
N GLU A 118 -19.86 8.59 -6.74
CA GLU A 118 -21.12 8.96 -7.38
C GLU A 118 -21.63 10.30 -6.84
N GLY A 119 -22.69 10.84 -7.46
CA GLY A 119 -23.32 12.09 -7.05
C GLY A 119 -22.33 13.26 -7.01
N GLU A 120 -22.12 13.83 -5.82
CA GLU A 120 -21.20 14.96 -5.60
C GLU A 120 -19.74 14.63 -5.93
N TRP A 121 -19.36 13.35 -5.84
CA TRP A 121 -17.97 12.91 -6.03
C TRP A 121 -17.68 12.38 -7.43
N ALA A 122 -18.70 12.25 -8.30
CA ALA A 122 -18.58 11.62 -9.61
C ALA A 122 -17.55 12.26 -10.54
N ALA A 123 -17.37 13.59 -10.45
CA ALA A 123 -16.41 14.32 -11.27
C ALA A 123 -14.96 14.27 -10.73
N SER A 124 -14.74 13.69 -9.55
CA SER A 124 -13.39 13.61 -8.95
C SER A 124 -12.57 12.55 -9.68
N PRO A 125 -11.32 12.80 -10.09
CA PRO A 125 -10.51 11.76 -10.74
C PRO A 125 -10.17 10.60 -9.80
N HIS A 126 -10.46 9.36 -10.22
CA HIS A 126 -10.26 8.14 -9.41
C HIS A 126 -9.93 6.91 -10.28
N PHE A 127 -9.08 7.08 -11.30
CA PHE A 127 -8.74 6.01 -12.25
C PHE A 127 -8.20 4.76 -11.54
N GLY A 128 -8.75 3.60 -11.90
CA GLY A 128 -8.37 2.30 -11.32
C GLY A 128 -8.95 2.02 -9.94
N GLN A 129 -9.72 2.95 -9.36
CA GLN A 129 -10.44 2.70 -8.11
C GLN A 129 -11.80 2.02 -8.35
N PRO A 130 -12.30 1.22 -7.40
CA PRO A 130 -13.67 0.73 -7.39
C PRO A 130 -14.68 1.88 -7.37
N GLY A 131 -15.83 1.72 -8.03
CA GLY A 131 -16.92 2.71 -7.98
C GLY A 131 -17.55 2.83 -6.59
N VAL A 132 -17.64 1.71 -5.85
CA VAL A 132 -18.16 1.64 -4.47
C VAL A 132 -17.14 0.94 -3.58
N PHE A 133 -16.88 1.50 -2.41
CA PHE A 133 -15.99 0.95 -1.39
C PHE A 133 -16.82 0.27 -0.28
N ASN A 134 -17.11 -1.01 -0.50
CA ASN A 134 -17.78 -1.87 0.48
C ASN A 134 -17.05 -3.21 0.59
N PHE A 135 -15.81 -3.16 1.09
CA PHE A 135 -14.94 -4.33 1.18
C PHE A 135 -14.91 -4.90 2.59
N ASP A 136 -14.83 -6.24 2.66
CA ASP A 136 -14.57 -6.95 3.91
C ASP A 136 -13.09 -6.94 4.28
N TRP A 137 -12.82 -7.22 5.56
CA TRP A 137 -11.47 -7.50 6.04
C TRP A 137 -10.84 -8.68 5.31
N ARG A 138 -9.58 -8.53 4.90
CA ARG A 138 -8.77 -9.55 4.24
C ARG A 138 -7.49 -9.80 5.02
N THR A 139 -7.03 -11.05 4.99
CA THR A 139 -5.72 -11.43 5.54
C THR A 139 -4.69 -11.39 4.42
N PHE A 140 -3.59 -10.70 4.66
CA PHE A 140 -2.43 -10.61 3.78
C PHE A 140 -1.28 -11.32 4.46
N ALA A 141 -0.64 -12.24 3.75
CA ALA A 141 0.55 -12.95 4.22
C ALA A 141 1.65 -12.80 3.17
N ALA A 142 2.89 -12.66 3.63
CA ALA A 142 4.03 -12.86 2.76
C ALA A 142 4.07 -14.32 2.34
N GLU A 143 3.53 -14.62 1.17
CA GLU A 143 3.81 -15.87 0.50
C GLU A 143 5.32 -15.91 0.23
N GLY A 144 6.01 -16.92 0.78
CA GLY A 144 7.41 -17.15 0.43
C GLY A 144 7.55 -17.21 -1.10
N LYS A 145 8.70 -16.81 -1.65
CA LYS A 145 8.95 -16.76 -3.11
C LYS A 145 8.37 -17.98 -3.86
N ALA A 146 8.40 -19.15 -3.24
CA ALA A 146 7.84 -20.37 -3.81
C ALA A 146 6.34 -20.27 -4.17
N ALA A 147 5.47 -19.72 -3.32
CA ALA A 147 4.04 -19.64 -3.59
C ALA A 147 3.70 -18.58 -4.65
N LEU A 148 4.38 -17.43 -4.64
CA LEU A 148 4.24 -16.36 -5.64
C LEU A 148 4.61 -16.78 -7.07
N TYR A 149 5.54 -17.72 -7.23
CA TYR A 149 5.96 -18.27 -8.52
C TYR A 149 5.37 -19.67 -8.81
N GLY A 150 4.45 -20.18 -7.98
CA GLY A 150 3.90 -21.54 -8.14
C GLY A 150 4.94 -22.66 -8.02
N LEU A 151 6.07 -22.40 -7.37
CA LEU A 151 7.16 -23.33 -7.19
C LEU A 151 6.84 -24.30 -6.06
N ASN A 152 7.04 -25.58 -6.34
CA ASN A 152 6.86 -26.65 -5.36
C ASN A 152 7.77 -26.40 -4.13
N PRO A 153 7.23 -26.36 -2.90
CA PRO A 153 8.02 -26.12 -1.69
C PRO A 153 9.08 -27.20 -1.40
N ASN A 154 9.00 -28.35 -2.06
CA ASN A 154 10.00 -29.43 -1.99
C ASN A 154 11.04 -29.39 -3.12
N SER A 155 10.95 -28.43 -4.04
CA SER A 155 11.95 -28.27 -5.10
C SER A 155 13.20 -27.57 -4.56
N LYS A 156 14.34 -28.26 -4.61
CA LYS A 156 15.65 -27.68 -4.29
C LYS A 156 16.05 -26.72 -5.41
N LEU A 157 15.65 -25.46 -5.33
CA LEU A 157 16.11 -24.44 -6.28
C LEU A 157 17.48 -23.90 -5.85
N SER A 158 18.48 -24.24 -6.66
CA SER A 158 19.79 -23.61 -6.68
C SER A 158 19.63 -22.10 -6.89
N THR A 159 20.20 -21.32 -5.99
CA THR A 159 20.23 -19.86 -6.04
C THR A 159 21.16 -19.39 -7.16
N SER A 160 20.67 -19.31 -8.40
CA SER A 160 21.20 -18.36 -9.39
C SER A 160 20.24 -17.18 -9.48
N GLN A 161 20.78 -15.99 -9.20
CA GLN A 161 20.03 -14.74 -9.10
C GLN A 161 19.48 -14.31 -10.46
N GLY A 162 18.16 -14.39 -10.65
CA GLY A 162 17.45 -13.61 -11.66
C GLY A 162 16.87 -12.34 -11.01
N TYR A 163 17.20 -11.16 -11.53
CA TYR A 163 16.56 -9.90 -11.13
C TYR A 163 15.37 -9.65 -12.06
N CYS A 164 14.19 -9.46 -11.47
CA CYS A 164 12.98 -9.06 -12.20
C CYS A 164 12.95 -7.52 -12.29
N TRP A 165 12.87 -6.97 -13.50
CA TRP A 165 12.65 -5.54 -13.73
C TRP A 165 11.22 -5.33 -14.22
N LEU A 166 10.50 -4.41 -13.57
CA LEU A 166 9.22 -3.91 -14.07
C LEU A 166 9.50 -2.91 -15.20
N CYS A 167 9.15 -3.26 -16.44
CA CYS A 167 9.10 -2.30 -17.55
C CYS A 167 7.64 -1.92 -17.79
N TRP A 168 7.35 -0.61 -17.81
CA TRP A 168 5.99 -0.08 -18.02
C TRP A 168 5.79 0.19 -19.51
N ASP A 169 4.90 -0.55 -20.18
CA ASP A 169 4.22 -0.04 -21.37
C ASP A 169 2.76 -0.49 -21.44
N ARG A 170 1.97 0.32 -22.16
CA ARG A 170 0.52 0.46 -22.14
C ARG A 170 -0.23 -0.83 -22.48
N GLY A 171 -0.58 -1.59 -21.44
CA GLY A 171 -1.50 -2.72 -21.51
C GLY A 171 -1.05 -3.81 -20.57
N TRP A 172 -1.93 -4.29 -19.69
CA TRP A 172 -1.61 -5.28 -18.67
C TRP A 172 -1.17 -6.62 -19.29
N ARG A 173 0.14 -6.76 -19.57
CA ARG A 173 0.85 -8.03 -19.73
C ARG A 173 2.14 -7.97 -18.91
N VAL A 174 2.32 -8.96 -18.05
CA VAL A 174 3.59 -9.23 -17.40
C VAL A 174 4.33 -10.22 -18.29
N GLU A 175 5.33 -9.75 -19.03
CA GLU A 175 6.25 -10.64 -19.75
C GLU A 175 7.55 -10.77 -18.97
N CYS A 176 7.80 -11.99 -18.47
CA CYS A 176 9.08 -12.35 -17.85
C CYS A 176 10.05 -12.76 -18.96
N PHE A 177 11.02 -11.91 -19.29
CA PHE A 177 12.15 -12.33 -20.14
C PHE A 177 13.15 -13.12 -19.30
N PHE A 178 13.27 -14.42 -19.58
CA PHE A 178 14.47 -15.19 -19.24
C PHE A 178 15.56 -14.81 -20.23
N ALA A 179 16.55 -14.03 -19.80
CA ALA A 179 17.82 -13.97 -20.52
C ALA A 179 18.62 -15.21 -20.14
N PRO A 180 18.89 -16.16 -21.06
CA PRO A 180 19.88 -17.19 -20.80
C PRO A 180 21.23 -16.49 -20.70
N THR A 181 21.89 -16.58 -19.55
CA THR A 181 23.33 -16.33 -19.47
C THR A 181 24.04 -17.55 -20.06
N GLU A 182 23.95 -17.74 -21.37
CA GLU A 182 24.78 -18.70 -22.08
C GLU A 182 25.68 -17.98 -23.08
N ARG A 183 26.98 -18.23 -22.91
CA ARG A 183 28.03 -17.97 -23.89
C ARG A 183 27.61 -18.57 -25.22
N PHE A 184 27.52 -17.73 -26.27
CA PHE A 184 27.63 -18.21 -27.64
C PHE A 184 29.09 -18.58 -27.91
N ASP A 185 29.43 -19.85 -27.77
CA ASP A 185 30.57 -20.42 -28.47
C ASP A 185 30.12 -20.75 -29.91
N GLY A 186 30.67 -20.01 -30.87
CA GLY A 186 30.95 -20.41 -32.26
C GLY A 186 29.84 -21.00 -33.15
N GLY A 187 29.52 -20.27 -34.23
CA GLY A 187 29.31 -20.86 -35.56
C GLY A 187 27.88 -20.85 -36.10
N GLY A 188 27.50 -19.78 -36.80
CA GLY A 188 26.29 -19.75 -37.63
C GLY A 188 26.08 -18.41 -38.32
N SER A 189 26.37 -18.34 -39.61
CA SER A 189 26.09 -17.19 -40.46
C SER A 189 24.58 -16.99 -40.63
N GLY A 190 24.05 -15.90 -40.07
CA GLY A 190 22.70 -15.44 -40.34
C GLY A 190 22.64 -13.92 -40.22
N ASN A 191 22.51 -13.24 -41.35
CA ASN A 191 22.28 -11.79 -41.41
C ASN A 191 20.96 -11.46 -40.69
N PHE A 192 21.01 -10.60 -39.68
CA PHE A 192 19.84 -9.84 -39.24
C PHE A 192 20.14 -8.36 -39.45
N ASP A 193 19.32 -7.77 -40.32
CA ASP A 193 19.43 -6.43 -40.86
C ASP A 193 19.25 -5.38 -39.76
N SER A 194 20.12 -4.37 -39.80
CA SER A 194 20.16 -3.25 -38.88
C SER A 194 19.15 -2.20 -39.33
N SER A 195 17.98 -2.16 -38.70
CA SER A 195 17.19 -0.92 -38.69
C SER A 195 16.74 -0.60 -37.26
N GLU A 196 17.15 0.59 -36.85
CA GLU A 196 16.89 1.36 -35.63
C GLU A 196 15.75 0.87 -34.74
N ASP A 197 16.10 0.22 -33.62
CA ASP A 197 15.18 -0.04 -32.52
C ASP A 197 15.82 0.48 -31.21
N ASP A 198 15.06 1.31 -30.49
CA ASP A 198 15.44 2.03 -29.26
C ASP A 198 15.90 1.09 -28.09
N GLY A 199 15.79 -0.23 -28.26
CA GLY A 199 16.34 -1.24 -27.36
C GLY A 199 17.88 -1.23 -27.28
N GLY A 200 18.59 -0.78 -28.32
CA GLY A 200 20.06 -0.73 -28.33
C GLY A 200 20.65 0.30 -27.37
N VAL A 201 19.92 1.39 -27.08
CA VAL A 201 20.38 2.48 -26.20
C VAL A 201 20.21 2.09 -24.72
N CYS A 202 19.14 1.37 -24.38
CA CYS A 202 18.92 0.85 -23.02
C CYS A 202 19.94 -0.22 -22.63
N LEU A 203 20.27 -1.14 -23.55
CA LEU A 203 21.25 -2.19 -23.29
C LEU A 203 22.65 -1.62 -23.03
N LYS A 204 23.07 -0.62 -23.81
CA LYS A 204 24.36 0.06 -23.62
C LYS A 204 24.43 0.78 -22.27
N ARG A 205 23.35 1.47 -21.86
CA ARG A 205 23.29 2.17 -20.56
C ARG A 205 23.32 1.21 -19.37
N ALA A 206 22.63 0.08 -19.46
CA ALA A 206 22.65 -0.97 -18.43
C ALA A 206 24.04 -1.63 -18.32
N GLN A 207 24.71 -1.89 -19.44
CA GLN A 207 26.07 -2.43 -19.44
C GLN A 207 27.11 -1.46 -18.86
N THR A 208 26.97 -0.15 -19.09
CA THR A 208 27.84 0.87 -18.49
C THR A 208 27.63 0.95 -16.97
N ALA A 209 26.38 0.90 -16.51
CA ALA A 209 26.05 0.91 -15.08
C ALA A 209 26.58 -0.34 -14.35
N LEU A 210 26.51 -1.52 -14.98
CA LEU A 210 27.08 -2.77 -14.45
C LEU A 210 28.62 -2.71 -14.36
N ARG A 211 29.31 -2.08 -15.32
CA ARG A 211 30.78 -1.91 -15.27
C ARG A 211 31.23 -0.96 -14.16
N GLN A 212 30.49 0.12 -13.93
CA GLN A 212 30.77 1.06 -12.83
C GLN A 212 30.51 0.41 -11.46
N ALA A 213 29.43 -0.36 -11.32
CA ALA A 213 29.13 -1.08 -10.07
C ALA A 213 30.18 -2.16 -9.74
N ALA A 214 30.70 -2.86 -10.75
CA ALA A 214 31.73 -3.88 -10.56
C ALA A 214 33.10 -3.31 -10.14
N GLN A 215 33.44 -2.10 -10.59
CA GLN A 215 34.71 -1.44 -10.21
C GLN A 215 34.72 -0.92 -8.76
N HIS A 216 33.56 -0.67 -8.17
CA HIS A 216 33.45 -0.21 -6.78
C HIS A 216 33.36 -1.36 -5.75
N ALA A 217 33.17 -2.60 -6.20
CA ALA A 217 32.93 -3.74 -5.31
C ALA A 217 34.20 -4.53 -4.93
N CYS A 218 35.37 -4.25 -5.52
CA CYS A 218 36.62 -4.97 -5.22
C CYS A 218 37.84 -4.04 -5.05
N PRO A 219 38.20 -3.62 -3.83
CA PRO A 219 39.51 -3.05 -3.57
C PRO A 219 40.51 -4.20 -3.34
N GLY A 220 41.25 -4.55 -4.40
CA GLY A 220 42.54 -5.23 -4.28
C GLY A 220 42.53 -6.75 -4.41
N LYS A 221 43.58 -7.19 -5.11
CA LYS A 221 44.09 -8.55 -5.36
C LYS A 221 43.64 -9.22 -6.66
N GLN A 222 44.62 -9.15 -7.55
CA GLN A 222 44.91 -9.99 -8.71
C GLN A 222 44.61 -11.48 -8.50
N ASP A 223 44.34 -12.13 -9.63
CA ASP A 223 44.36 -13.57 -9.89
C ASP A 223 43.12 -14.37 -9.48
N CYS A 224 42.15 -14.40 -10.41
CA CYS A 224 41.27 -15.55 -10.61
C CYS A 224 41.19 -15.83 -12.11
N GLU A 225 42.19 -16.52 -12.65
CA GLU A 225 42.07 -17.20 -13.94
C GLU A 225 41.11 -18.39 -13.81
N PHE A 226 40.19 -18.53 -14.76
CA PHE A 226 39.21 -19.59 -14.80
C PHE A 226 39.70 -20.70 -15.75
N HIS A 227 40.11 -21.84 -15.22
CA HIS A 227 40.34 -23.06 -16.01
C HIS A 227 39.02 -23.85 -16.14
N PRO A 228 38.60 -24.22 -17.37
CA PRO A 228 37.38 -25.01 -17.56
C PRO A 228 37.72 -26.52 -17.60
N GLY A 229 36.99 -27.33 -16.82
CA GLY A 229 36.95 -28.77 -17.04
C GLY A 229 36.46 -29.60 -15.85
N LEU A 230 35.15 -29.86 -15.84
CA LEU A 230 34.46 -31.19 -15.82
C LEU A 230 33.08 -31.08 -15.18
#